data_AF-A0A417EP88-F1
#
_entry.id   AF-A0A417EP88-F1
#
_cell.length_a   1.000
_cell.length_b   1.000
_cell.length_c   1.000
_cell.angle_alpha   90.00
_cell.angle_beta   90.00
_cell.angle_gamma   90.00
#
_symmetry.space_group_name_H-M   'P 1'
#
loop_
_entity.id
_entity.type
_entity.pdbx_description
1 polymer ?
#
loop_
_entity_poly.entity_id
_entity_poly.type
_entity_poly.pdbx_seq_one_letter_code
_entity_poly.pdbx_strand_id
1 'polypeptide(L)' 'MRSLTPYERIKAMVAGREVDRPGASVWKHFHQDDRVVSDSVKAHVAFQKNTWRETLVVSQTVCRYNET' A
#
# COMPACT_ATOMS: atom_id res chain seq x y z
N MET A 1 0.95 -14.10 20.53
CA MET A 1 0.50 -12.80 19.98
C MET A 1 -0.44 -13.07 18.80
N ARG A 2 -1.51 -12.30 18.65
CA ARG A 2 -2.37 -12.35 17.45
C ARG A 2 -1.56 -11.80 16.26
N SER A 3 -1.59 -12.48 15.11
CA SER A 3 -0.89 -11.95 13.93
C SER A 3 -1.59 -10.69 13.42
N LEU A 4 -0.80 -9.66 13.14
CA LEU A 4 -1.29 -8.39 12.63
C LEU A 4 -1.63 -8.52 11.15
N THR A 5 -2.67 -7.82 10.69
CA THR A 5 -2.87 -7.63 9.25
C THR A 5 -1.74 -6.77 8.68
N PRO A 6 -1.50 -6.82 7.34
CA PRO A 6 -0.50 -5.96 6.71
C PRO A 6 -0.67 -4.47 7.05
N TYR A 7 -1.91 -3.99 7.05
CA TYR A 7 -2.22 -2.61 7.39
C TYR A 7 -1.89 -2.27 8.85
N GLU A 8 -2.33 -3.10 9.80
CA GLU A 8 -2.05 -2.90 11.23
C GLU A 8 -0.55 -2.93 11.52
N ARG A 9 0.18 -3.82 10.86
CA ARG A 9 1.63 -3.96 10.99
C ARG A 9 2.36 -2.71 10.52
N ILE A 10 2.06 -2.22 9.31
CA ILE A 10 2.67 -0.98 8.79
C ILE A 10 2.37 0.20 9.71
N LYS A 11 1.11 0.33 10.17
CA LYS A 11 0.72 1.41 11.10
C LYS A 11 1.45 1.33 12.44
N ALA A 12 1.67 0.12 12.97
CA ALA A 12 2.43 -0.09 14.20
C ALA A 12 3.91 0.25 14.02
N MET A 13 4.54 -0.18 12.91
CA MET A 13 5.93 0.17 12.58
C MET A 13 6.15 1.68 12.46
N VAL A 14 5.28 2.39 11.74
CA VAL A 14 5.36 3.86 11.59
C VAL A 14 5.25 4.56 12.95
N ALA A 15 4.43 4.02 13.86
CA ALA A 15 4.28 4.53 15.23
C ALA A 15 5.39 4.06 16.20
N GLY A 16 6.39 3.29 15.73
CA GLY A 16 7.46 2.75 16.58
C GLY A 16 6.98 1.70 17.61
N ARG A 17 5.82 1.08 17.41
CA ARG A 17 5.28 0.02 18.28
C ARG A 17 5.81 -1.35 17.86
N GLU A 18 5.82 -2.28 18.82
CA GLU A 18 6.21 -3.66 18.58
C GLU A 18 5.29 -4.33 17.54
N VAL A 19 5.88 -5.19 16.70
CA VAL A 19 5.19 -5.92 15.63
C VAL A 19 5.59 -7.39 15.63
N ASP A 20 4.68 -8.25 15.16
CA ASP A 20 4.89 -9.70 15.09
C ASP A 20 6.01 -10.12 14.14
N ARG A 21 6.31 -9.27 13.14
CA ARG A 21 7.43 -9.34 12.19
C ARG A 21 7.54 -8.03 11.41
N PRO A 22 8.63 -7.79 10.67
CA PRO A 22 8.71 -6.65 9.77
C PRO A 22 7.63 -6.70 8.68
N GLY A 23 6.98 -5.56 8.43
CA GLY A 23 6.12 -5.32 7.29
C GLY A 23 6.88 -4.68 6.13
N ALA A 24 6.33 -4.78 4.93
CA ALA A 24 6.86 -4.13 3.74
C ALA A 24 5.79 -3.28 3.05
N SER A 25 6.20 -2.15 2.49
CA SER A 25 5.38 -1.34 1.59
C SER A 25 6.16 -1.05 0.33
N VAL A 26 5.50 -1.13 -0.83
CA VAL A 26 6.13 -0.87 -2.12
C VAL A 26 5.40 0.28 -2.80
N TRP A 27 6.19 1.21 -3.33
CA TRP A 27 5.72 2.22 -4.24
C TRP A 27 6.05 1.80 -5.66
N LYS A 28 5.03 1.74 -6.52
CA LYS A 28 5.19 1.44 -7.94
C LYS A 28 4.47 2.50 -8.75
N HIS A 29 5.17 3.08 -9.71
CA HIS A 29 4.57 3.94 -10.72
C HIS A 29 4.04 3.08 -11.87
N PHE A 30 2.79 3.36 -12.29
CA PHE A 30 2.13 2.73 -13.43
C PHE A 30 1.93 3.79 -14.49
N HIS A 31 2.94 3.96 -15.33
CA HIS A 31 2.90 4.91 -16.43
C HIS A 31 1.71 4.61 -17.35
N GLN A 32 0.98 5.65 -17.77
CA GLN A 32 -0.22 5.58 -18.63
C GLN A 32 -1.52 5.23 -17.88
N ASP A 33 -1.46 4.38 -16.87
CA ASP A 33 -2.61 4.08 -15.99
C ASP A 33 -2.83 5.16 -14.92
N ASP A 34 -1.91 6.10 -14.76
CA ASP A 34 -1.97 7.20 -13.79
C ASP A 34 -2.79 8.41 -14.27
N ARG A 35 -3.28 8.41 -15.52
CA ARG A 35 -4.05 9.51 -16.12
C ARG A 35 -5.51 9.56 -15.66
N VAL A 36 -6.07 8.40 -15.31
CA VAL A 36 -7.46 8.26 -14.87
C VAL A 36 -7.46 7.55 -13.52
N VAL A 37 -8.11 8.15 -12.52
CA VAL A 37 -8.09 7.64 -11.13
C VAL A 37 -8.55 6.19 -11.06
N SER A 38 -9.62 5.83 -11.77
CA SER A 38 -10.14 4.45 -11.76
C SER A 38 -9.13 3.44 -12.30
N ASP A 39 -8.38 3.81 -13.33
CA ASP A 39 -7.44 2.90 -13.98
C ASP A 39 -6.17 2.78 -13.15
N SER A 40 -5.74 3.88 -12.53
CA SER A 40 -4.69 3.87 -11.52
C SER A 40 -5.06 2.92 -10.37
N VAL A 41 -6.26 3.06 -9.79
CA VAL A 41 -6.70 2.17 -8.70
C VAL A 41 -6.73 0.71 -9.13
N LYS A 42 -7.27 0.39 -10.32
CA LYS A 42 -7.28 -0.98 -10.85
C LYS A 42 -5.87 -1.55 -10.99
N ALA A 43 -4.92 -0.78 -11.52
CA ALA A 43 -3.54 -1.20 -11.70
C ALA A 43 -2.87 -1.53 -10.35
N HIS A 44 -3.07 -0.69 -9.34
CA HIS A 44 -2.49 -0.89 -8.01
C HIS A 44 -3.13 -2.09 -7.28
N VAL A 45 -4.45 -2.28 -7.39
CA VAL A 45 -5.14 -3.45 -6.83
C VAL A 45 -4.70 -4.75 -7.52
N ALA A 46 -4.57 -4.73 -8.85
CA ALA A 46 -4.08 -5.88 -9.61
C ALA A 46 -2.64 -6.24 -9.22
N PHE A 47 -1.77 -5.24 -9.07
CA PHE A 47 -0.42 -5.42 -8.59
C PHE A 47 -0.39 -6.04 -7.18
N GLN A 48 -1.16 -5.48 -6.23
CA GLN A 48 -1.24 -6.01 -4.87
C GLN A 48 -1.66 -7.49 -4.84
N LYS A 49 -2.62 -7.88 -5.69
CA LYS A 49 -3.09 -9.28 -5.78
C LYS A 49 -2.03 -10.24 -6.31
N ASN A 50 -1.17 -9.78 -7.22
CA ASN A 50 -0.26 -10.64 -7.97
C ASN A 50 1.16 -10.72 -7.38
N THR A 51 1.61 -9.70 -6.67
CA THR A 51 3.01 -9.64 -6.23
C THR A 51 3.14 -10.20 -4.82
N TRP A 52 2.45 -9.62 -3.82
CA TRP A 52 2.62 -10.01 -2.41
C TRP A 52 1.39 -9.59 -1.58
N ARG A 53 0.61 -10.56 -1.05
CA ARG A 53 -0.57 -10.29 -0.21
C ARG A 53 -0.26 -9.52 1.09
N GLU A 54 1.01 -9.47 1.48
CA GLU A 54 1.46 -8.92 2.76
C GLU A 54 2.04 -7.50 2.66
N THR A 55 2.05 -6.94 1.45
CA THR A 55 2.64 -5.63 1.16
C THR A 55 1.55 -4.59 0.96
N LEU A 56 1.71 -3.42 1.60
CA LEU A 56 0.89 -2.25 1.29
C LEU A 56 1.42 -1.58 0.02
N VAL A 57 0.56 -1.42 -0.99
CA VAL A 57 0.91 -0.71 -2.22
C VAL A 57 0.42 0.73 -2.10
N VAL A 58 1.35 1.69 -2.22
CA VAL A 58 1.04 3.13 -2.14
C VAL A 58 0.96 3.72 -3.54
N SER A 59 -0.07 4.53 -3.81
CA SER A 59 -0.28 5.22 -5.09
C SER A 59 -0.11 6.73 -4.93
N GLN A 60 0.63 7.37 -5.85
CA GLN A 60 0.82 8.82 -5.85
C GLN A 60 -0.51 9.59 -5.99
N THR A 61 -1.48 9.01 -6.70
CA THR A 61 -2.82 9.60 -6.91
C THR A 61 -3.63 9.67 -5.62
N VAL A 62 -3.42 8.73 -4.69
CA VAL A 62 -4.10 8.72 -3.38
C VAL A 62 -3.45 9.72 -2.42
N CYS A 63 -2.13 9.90 -2.46
CA CYS A 63 -1.45 10.92 -1.64
C CYS A 63 -1.94 12.33 -1.97
N ARG A 64 -2.13 12.66 -3.26
CA ARG A 64 -2.54 14.01 -3.67
C ARG A 64 -3.98 14.37 -3.29
N TYR A 65 -4.87 13.38 -3.12
CA TYR A 65 -6.27 13.62 -2.74
C TYR A 65 -6.44 13.94 -1.25
N ASN A 66 -5.49 13.54 -0.39
CA ASN A 66 -5.55 13.80 1.05
C ASN A 66 -4.90 15.13 1.47
N GLU A 67 -4.32 15.87 0.51
CA GLU A 67 -3.67 17.18 0.72
C GLU A 67 -4.52 18.37 0.22
N THR A 68 -5.73 18.12 -0.29
CA THR A 68 -6.72 19.12 -0.73
C THR A 68 -7.99 19.02 0.08
#